data_AF-A0A0R3SM88-F1
#
_entry.id   AF-A0A0R3SM88-F1
#
_cell.length_a   1.000
_cell.length_b   1.000
_cell.length_c   1.000
_cell.angle_alpha   90.00
_cell.angle_beta   90.00
_cell.angle_gamma   90.00
#
_symmetry.space_group_name_H-M   'P 1'
#
loop_
_entity.id
_entity.type
_entity.pdbx_description
1 polymer ?
#
loop_
_entity_poly.entity_id
_entity_poly.type
_entity_poly.pdbx_seq_one_letter_code
_entity_poly.pdbx_strand_id
1 'polypeptide(L)'
;MSTYIVAFVIGHFDYVEALDSNNVRIRVYTPPNRAHLGNHALKMAKTAIPFFTEIFGAEYPLPKLDLVAIPDFAMGAMENWGLLTYRMAVL
;
A
#
# COMPACT_ATOMS: atom_id res chain seq x y z
N MET A 1 13.85 7.53 -9.81
CA MET A 1 13.73 6.24 -9.08
C MET A 1 14.69 5.22 -9.68
N SER A 2 15.18 4.28 -8.87
CA SER A 2 16.02 3.17 -9.33
C SER A 2 15.20 2.07 -10.02
N THR A 3 15.85 1.25 -10.85
CA THR A 3 15.18 0.22 -11.65
C THR A 3 14.55 -0.90 -10.82
N TYR A 4 15.15 -1.27 -9.67
CA TYR A 4 14.64 -2.34 -8.80
C TYR A 4 13.27 -2.03 -8.16
N ILE A 5 12.85 -0.76 -8.21
CA ILE A 5 11.61 -0.28 -7.63
C ILE A 5 10.44 -0.42 -8.62
N VAL A 6 10.71 -0.63 -9.91
CA VAL A 6 9.68 -0.80 -10.94
C VAL A 6 8.79 -1.99 -10.58
N ALA A 7 7.47 -1.80 -10.61
CA ALA A 7 6.50 -2.84 -10.32
C ALA A 7 5.21 -2.69 -11.13
N PHE A 8 4.59 -3.84 -11.43
CA PHE A 8 3.25 -3.96 -11.96
C PHE A 8 2.64 -5.24 -11.42
N VAL A 9 1.33 -5.22 -11.16
CA VAL A 9 0.56 -6.38 -10.70
C VAL A 9 -0.61 -6.56 -11.66
N ILE A 10 -0.83 -7.79 -12.11
CA ILE A 10 -1.92 -8.15 -13.02
C ILE A 10 -2.70 -9.29 -12.37
N GLY A 11 -4.01 -9.11 -12.21
CA GLY A 11 -4.89 -10.11 -11.63
C GLY A 11 -6.23 -9.52 -11.18
N HIS A 12 -7.08 -10.38 -10.63
CA HIS A 12 -8.35 -9.97 -10.03
C HIS A 12 -8.14 -9.66 -8.55
N PHE A 13 -8.51 -8.44 -8.14
CA PHE A 13 -8.37 -7.97 -6.76
C PHE A 13 -9.60 -7.15 -6.39
N ASP A 14 -10.00 -7.25 -5.12
CA ASP A 14 -10.85 -6.26 -4.49
C ASP A 14 -9.98 -5.30 -3.66
N TYR A 15 -10.54 -4.15 -3.26
CA TYR A 15 -9.80 -3.22 -2.43
C TYR A 15 -10.69 -2.46 -1.45
N VAL A 16 -10.06 -1.96 -0.39
CA VAL A 16 -10.57 -0.88 0.45
C VAL A 16 -9.73 0.38 0.20
N GLU A 17 -10.34 1.56 0.28
CA GLU A 17 -9.71 2.84 -0.06
C GLU A 17 -9.98 3.90 1.01
N ALA A 18 -9.01 4.80 1.21
CA ALA A 18 -9.18 6.04 1.95
C ALA A 18 -8.26 7.14 1.41
N LEU A 19 -8.58 8.39 1.74
CA LEU A 19 -7.65 9.51 1.66
C LEU A 19 -7.03 9.76 3.04
N ASP A 20 -5.74 10.10 3.05
CA ASP A 20 -5.08 10.65 4.24
C ASP A 20 -5.36 12.16 4.41
N SER A 21 -4.73 12.80 5.41
CA SER A 21 -4.88 14.23 5.65
C SER A 21 -4.25 15.12 4.58
N ASN A 22 -3.36 14.56 3.77
CA ASN A 22 -2.61 15.26 2.73
C ASN A 22 -3.17 14.93 1.32
N ASN A 23 -4.38 14.38 1.25
CA ASN A 23 -5.07 13.94 0.02
C ASN A 23 -4.33 12.86 -0.79
N VAL A 24 -3.44 12.08 -0.18
CA VAL A 24 -2.86 10.90 -0.80
C VAL A 24 -3.90 9.78 -0.78
N ARG A 25 -4.16 9.19 -1.94
CA ARG A 25 -5.08 8.06 -2.09
C ARG A 25 -4.40 6.76 -1.69
N ILE A 26 -4.95 6.07 -0.70
CA ILE A 26 -4.41 4.81 -0.20
C ILE A 26 -5.39 3.69 -0.51
N ARG A 27 -4.91 2.62 -1.14
CA ARG A 27 -5.70 1.43 -1.45
C ARG A 27 -5.00 0.19 -0.93
N VAL A 28 -5.76 -0.69 -0.30
CA VAL A 28 -5.29 -2.02 0.08
C VAL A 28 -6.00 -3.05 -0.77
N TYR A 29 -5.26 -3.67 -1.69
CA TYR A 29 -5.74 -4.71 -2.59
C TYR A 29 -5.55 -6.08 -1.96
N THR A 30 -6.57 -6.91 -2.10
CA THR A 30 -6.56 -8.29 -1.63
C THR A 30 -7.21 -9.19 -2.69
N PRO A 31 -6.99 -10.52 -2.63
CA PRO A 31 -7.73 -11.45 -3.48
C PRO A 31 -9.25 -11.27 -3.35
N PRO A 32 -10.02 -11.65 -4.39
CA PRO A 32 -11.47 -11.43 -4.40
C PRO A 32 -12.16 -11.97 -3.14
N ASN A 33 -13.20 -11.27 -2.70
CA ASN A 33 -14.01 -11.52 -1.50
C ASN A 33 -13.25 -11.37 -0.16
N ARG A 34 -12.09 -10.70 -0.14
CA ARG A 34 -11.28 -10.51 1.07
C ARG A 34 -10.91 -9.05 1.36
N ALA A 35 -11.55 -8.08 0.72
CA ALA A 35 -11.27 -6.65 0.90
C ALA A 35 -11.33 -6.20 2.37
N HIS A 36 -12.28 -6.76 3.13
CA HIS A 36 -12.49 -6.43 4.54
C HIS A 36 -11.27 -6.69 5.44
N LEU A 37 -10.39 -7.64 5.06
CA LEU A 37 -9.16 -7.92 5.78
C LEU A 37 -8.14 -6.76 5.64
N GLY A 38 -8.22 -5.97 4.56
CA GLY A 38 -7.34 -4.83 4.33
C GLY A 38 -7.63 -3.60 5.19
N ASN A 39 -8.71 -3.59 5.98
CA ASN A 39 -9.10 -2.41 6.76
C ASN A 39 -8.06 -2.00 7.81
N HIS A 40 -7.41 -2.97 8.46
CA HIS A 40 -6.38 -2.67 9.44
C HIS A 40 -5.16 -2.03 8.78
N ALA A 41 -4.65 -2.64 7.71
CA ALA A 41 -3.56 -2.10 6.91
C ALA A 41 -3.89 -0.69 6.36
N LEU A 42 -5.12 -0.48 5.88
CA LEU A 42 -5.58 0.81 5.38
C LEU A 42 -5.53 1.89 6.47
N LYS A 43 -6.02 1.57 7.67
CA LYS A 43 -5.98 2.47 8.83
C LYS A 43 -4.54 2.83 9.21
N MET A 44 -3.62 1.86 9.19
CA MET A 44 -2.21 2.09 9.52
C MET A 44 -1.51 2.93 8.46
N ALA A 45 -1.67 2.61 7.18
CA ALA A 45 -1.07 3.36 6.08
C ALA A 45 -1.56 4.82 6.06
N LYS A 46 -2.86 5.04 6.30
CA LYS A 46 -3.46 6.38 6.42
C LYS A 46 -2.84 7.23 7.52
N THR A 47 -2.44 6.63 8.63
CA THR A 47 -1.77 7.35 9.72
C THR A 47 -0.27 7.51 9.49
N ALA A 48 0.36 6.53 8.85
CA ALA A 48 1.80 6.50 8.64
C ALA A 48 2.30 7.58 7.68
N ILE A 49 1.57 7.86 6.58
CA ILE A 49 2.00 8.86 5.60
C ILE A 49 2.09 10.27 6.22
N PRO A 50 1.05 10.79 6.91
CA PRO A 50 1.16 12.10 7.58
C PRO A 50 2.23 12.12 8.67
N PHE A 51 2.34 11.04 9.46
CA PHE A 51 3.37 10.91 10.51
C PHE A 51 4.79 11.04 9.95
N PHE A 52 5.12 10.33 8.87
CA PHE A 52 6.44 10.44 8.24
C PHE A 52 6.63 11.77 7.50
N THR A 53 5.55 12.34 6.96
CA THR A 53 5.60 13.69 6.36
C THR A 53 6.02 14.73 7.41
N GLU A 54 5.45 14.67 8.61
CA GLU A 54 5.79 15.55 9.74
C GLU A 54 7.23 15.34 10.20
N ILE A 55 7.64 14.09 10.43
CA ILE A 55 8.98 13.76 10.93
C ILE A 55 10.09 14.17 9.95
N PHE A 56 9.89 13.89 8.66
CA PHE A 56 10.91 14.16 7.65
C PHE A 56 10.83 15.57 7.07
N GLY A 57 9.76 16.33 7.35
CA GLY A 57 9.54 17.66 6.79
C GLY A 57 9.39 17.65 5.27
N ALA A 58 8.95 16.53 4.69
CA ALA A 58 8.84 16.32 3.26
C ALA A 58 7.54 15.59 2.91
N GLU A 59 6.78 16.12 1.96
CA GLU A 59 5.53 15.52 1.50
C GLU A 59 5.76 14.19 0.78
N TYR A 60 4.77 13.30 0.86
CA TYR A 60 4.75 12.11 0.02
C TYR A 60 4.56 12.52 -1.45
N PRO A 61 5.50 12.21 -2.34
CA PRO A 61 5.57 12.87 -3.66
C PRO A 61 4.63 12.26 -4.72
N LEU A 62 3.94 11.16 -4.41
CA LEU A 62 3.05 10.48 -5.36
C LEU A 62 1.58 10.71 -4.96
N PRO A 63 0.64 10.78 -5.93
CA PRO A 63 -0.77 11.01 -5.62
C PRO A 63 -1.46 9.82 -4.93
N LYS A 64 -0.78 8.66 -4.86
CA LYS A 64 -1.34 7.43 -4.32
C LYS A 64 -0.28 6.50 -3.72
N LEU A 65 -0.72 5.66 -2.79
CA LEU A 65 0.00 4.51 -2.28
C LEU A 65 -0.91 3.28 -2.34
N ASP A 66 -0.54 2.30 -3.17
CA ASP A 66 -1.21 1.01 -3.21
C ASP A 66 -0.44 0.00 -2.38
N LEU A 67 -1.16 -0.82 -1.63
CA LEU A 67 -0.66 -1.95 -0.87
C LEU A 67 -1.34 -3.20 -1.43
N VAL A 68 -0.60 -4.16 -1.96
CA VAL A 68 -1.14 -5.37 -2.58
C VAL A 68 -0.74 -6.61 -1.81
N ALA A 69 -1.73 -7.32 -1.27
CA ALA A 69 -1.54 -8.61 -0.63
C ALA A 69 -1.39 -9.72 -1.68
N ILE A 70 -0.19 -10.29 -1.78
CA ILE A 70 0.14 -11.38 -2.69
C ILE A 70 0.09 -12.72 -1.91
N PRO A 71 -0.67 -13.72 -2.38
CA PRO A 71 -0.75 -15.03 -1.72
C PRO A 71 0.61 -15.72 -1.58
N ASP A 72 1.34 -15.78 -2.70
CA ASP A 72 2.67 -16.40 -2.79
C ASP A 72 3.73 -15.32 -2.97
N PHE A 73 4.30 -14.89 -1.84
CA PHE A 73 5.36 -13.89 -1.81
C PHE A 73 6.54 -14.42 -1.00
N ALA A 74 7.73 -14.44 -1.61
CA ALA A 74 8.92 -15.03 -1.00
C ALA A 74 9.44 -14.22 0.20
N MET A 75 9.27 -12.90 0.14
CA MET A 75 9.68 -11.95 1.20
C MET A 75 8.48 -11.60 2.09
N GLY A 76 8.73 -10.83 3.16
CA GLY A 76 7.64 -10.27 3.97
C GLY A 76 6.87 -9.18 3.22
N ALA A 77 7.61 -8.20 2.69
CA ALA A 77 7.10 -7.08 1.89
C ALA A 77 8.20 -6.56 0.93
N MET A 78 7.81 -5.68 0.00
CA MET A 78 8.71 -4.94 -0.90
C MET A 78 8.19 -3.52 -1.11
N GLU A 79 9.10 -2.53 -1.07
CA GLU A 79 8.80 -1.10 -1.03
C GLU A 79 8.68 -0.42 -2.40
N ASN A 80 8.13 -1.11 -3.40
CA ASN A 80 7.96 -0.51 -4.73
C ASN A 80 7.16 0.79 -4.64
N TRP A 81 7.74 1.88 -5.16
CA TRP A 81 7.30 3.25 -4.92
C TRP A 81 5.89 3.48 -5.48
N GLY A 82 4.94 3.63 -4.54
CA GLY A 82 3.51 3.76 -4.84
C GLY A 82 2.78 2.43 -5.01
N LEU A 83 3.44 1.27 -4.98
CA LEU A 83 2.85 -0.06 -5.13
C LEU A 83 3.52 -1.08 -4.21
N LEU A 84 3.35 -0.93 -2.90
CA LEU A 84 3.88 -1.87 -1.92
C LEU A 84 3.27 -3.26 -2.14
N THR A 85 4.09 -4.30 -2.15
CA THR A 85 3.62 -5.70 -2.21
C THR A 85 4.01 -6.42 -0.94
N TYR A 86 3.13 -7.26 -0.39
CA TYR A 86 3.41 -8.00 0.84
C TYR A 86 2.70 -9.34 0.87
N ARG A 87 3.21 -10.24 1.70
CA ARG A 87 2.64 -11.58 1.86
C ARG A 87 1.30 -11.49 2.58
N MET A 88 0.30 -12.22 2.08
CA MET A 88 -1.04 -12.24 2.66
C MET A 88 -1.08 -12.59 4.17
N ALA A 89 -0.13 -13.39 4.66
CA ALA A 89 -0.04 -13.74 6.08
C ALA A 89 0.22 -12.54 7.01
N VAL A 90 0.56 -11.37 6.46
CA VAL A 90 0.85 -10.13 7.18
C VAL A 90 -0.31 -9.12 7.04
N LEU A 91 -1.43 -9.52 6.41
CA LEU A 91 -2.64 -8.72 6.22
C LEU A 91 -3.49 -8.64 7.49
#